data_AF-A0A4Z0PQJ9-F1
#
_entry.id   AF-A0A4Z0PQJ9-F1
#
_cell.length_a   1.000
_cell.length_b   1.000
_cell.length_c   1.000
_cell.angle_alpha   90.00
_cell.angle_beta   90.00
_cell.angle_gamma   90.00
#
_symmetry.space_group_name_H-M   'P 1'
#
loop_
_entity.id
_entity.type
_entity.pdbx_description
1 polymer ?
#
loop_
_entity_poly.entity_id
_entity_poly.type
_entity_poly.pdbx_seq_one_letter_code
_entity_poly.pdbx_strand_id
1 'polypeptide(L)'
;WLSGGIYQIYANSFQVTSGSGTGDLRGVTQHLDYLQRLGVDAIWLTPFYISPQVDNGYDVAYYTAIDPTYGTLDDFDDLVAQAKARGIRIILDMVFNHTSTQHAWFREALNKESPYRQFYIWRDGTPDVCPNNWQSKFGGSAWRWHSQSEQYYLHLFAPEQADLNWENPAVRAELKKVCEFWADRGVDGLRLDVVNLIAKDQDFPDDPTGDGRRFYTDGPRAHTFLREMNRDVFTPRNLMTVGEMSSTTLENCQQYA
;
A
#
# COMPACT_ATOMS: atom_id res chain seq x y z
N TRP A 1 -18.35 -1.93 12.64
CA TRP A 1 -17.96 -1.17 11.43
C TRP A 1 -19.16 -0.68 10.64
N LEU A 2 -20.28 -1.42 10.60
CA LEU A 2 -21.53 -0.98 9.95
C LEU A 2 -22.19 0.24 10.60
N SER A 3 -21.94 0.44 11.90
CA SER A 3 -22.29 1.63 12.66
C SER A 3 -21.01 2.25 13.23
N GLY A 4 -20.96 3.57 13.26
CA GLY A 4 -19.89 4.34 13.89
C GLY A 4 -19.18 5.35 12.97
N GLY A 5 -18.37 6.22 13.56
CA GLY A 5 -17.58 7.22 12.86
C GLY A 5 -16.10 6.83 12.77
N ILE A 6 -15.51 6.94 11.56
CA ILE A 6 -14.07 6.80 11.34
C ILE A 6 -13.48 8.20 11.15
N TYR A 7 -12.44 8.53 11.92
CA TYR A 7 -11.71 9.80 11.79
C TYR A 7 -10.37 9.56 11.10
N GLN A 8 -10.19 10.10 9.90
CA GLN A 8 -8.93 10.03 9.20
C GLN A 8 -7.94 11.03 9.77
N ILE A 9 -6.71 10.58 10.01
CA ILE A 9 -5.60 11.38 10.51
C ILE A 9 -4.47 11.32 9.50
N TYR A 10 -4.16 12.48 8.91
CA TYR A 10 -2.91 12.69 8.20
C TYR A 10 -1.83 13.09 9.21
N ALA A 11 -1.02 12.13 9.65
CA ALA A 11 -0.13 12.26 10.81
C ALA A 11 0.81 13.48 10.70
N ASN A 12 1.38 13.71 9.51
CA ASN A 12 2.32 14.80 9.22
C ASN A 12 1.77 16.20 9.54
N SER A 13 0.46 16.42 9.47
CA SER A 13 -0.14 17.74 9.72
C SER A 13 -1.09 17.77 10.91
N PHE A 14 -1.16 16.70 11.70
CA PHE A 14 -2.12 16.60 12.79
C PHE A 14 -1.64 17.36 14.05
N GLN A 15 -0.51 16.95 14.63
CA GLN A 15 0.04 17.60 15.82
C GLN A 15 1.54 17.32 15.94
N VAL A 16 2.34 18.38 15.99
CA VAL A 16 3.79 18.31 16.24
C VAL A 16 4.02 18.16 17.75
N THR A 17 4.82 17.19 18.18
CA THR A 17 5.28 17.08 19.57
C THR A 17 6.81 16.97 19.69
N SER A 18 7.48 16.62 18.60
CA SER A 18 8.92 16.55 18.48
C SER A 18 9.53 17.79 17.81
N GLY A 19 10.86 17.88 17.81
CA GLY A 19 11.61 18.97 17.15
C GLY A 19 11.72 18.84 15.63
N SER A 20 11.10 17.83 15.01
CA SER A 20 11.16 17.57 13.56
C SER A 20 10.37 18.61 12.73
N GLY A 21 9.43 19.32 13.36
CA GLY A 21 8.58 20.31 12.68
C GLY A 21 7.38 19.71 11.95
N THR A 22 7.20 18.39 12.03
CA THR A 22 6.10 17.63 11.42
C THR A 22 5.31 16.89 12.49
N GLY A 23 4.03 16.62 12.23
CA GLY A 23 3.19 15.87 13.16
C GLY A 23 3.65 14.43 13.32
N ASP A 24 3.42 13.84 14.50
CA ASP A 24 3.97 12.55 14.93
C ASP A 24 2.94 11.70 15.70
N LEU A 25 3.26 10.42 15.94
CA LEU A 25 2.32 9.47 16.58
C LEU A 25 2.00 9.86 18.02
N ARG A 26 2.96 10.46 18.75
CA ARG A 26 2.71 11.00 20.09
C ARG A 26 1.70 12.15 20.06
N GLY A 27 1.75 12.99 19.02
CA GLY A 27 0.73 14.00 18.76
C GLY A 27 -0.66 13.38 18.61
N VAL A 28 -0.77 12.26 17.91
CA VAL A 28 -2.05 11.51 17.82
C VAL A 28 -2.49 11.03 19.20
N THR A 29 -1.58 10.40 19.96
CA THR A 29 -1.87 9.88 21.31
C THR A 29 -2.40 10.97 22.25
N GLN A 30 -1.81 12.18 22.23
CA GLN A 30 -2.22 13.31 23.06
C GLN A 30 -3.66 13.78 22.80
N HIS A 31 -4.20 13.53 21.60
CA HIS A 31 -5.54 13.95 21.20
C HIS A 31 -6.60 12.85 21.30
N LEU A 32 -6.26 11.66 21.80
CA LEU A 32 -7.24 10.57 21.95
C LEU A 32 -8.41 10.95 22.88
N ASP A 33 -8.19 11.77 23.91
CA ASP A 33 -9.27 12.28 24.76
C ASP A 33 -10.22 13.20 23.99
N TYR A 34 -9.71 14.00 23.06
CA TYR A 34 -10.53 14.81 22.16
C TYR A 34 -11.35 13.92 21.23
N LEU A 35 -10.71 12.92 20.62
CA LEU A 35 -11.36 11.99 19.69
C LEU A 35 -12.44 11.15 20.38
N GLN A 36 -12.21 10.73 21.63
CA GLN A 36 -13.21 10.06 22.44
C GLN A 36 -14.42 10.97 22.71
N ARG A 37 -14.19 12.24 23.08
CA ARG A 37 -15.28 13.22 23.27
C ARG A 37 -16.04 13.52 21.98
N LEU A 38 -15.35 13.52 20.84
CA LEU A 38 -15.96 13.65 19.52
C LEU A 38 -16.86 12.45 19.19
N GLY A 39 -16.61 11.30 19.82
CA GLY A 39 -17.42 10.09 19.70
C GLY A 39 -17.04 9.21 18.51
N VAL A 40 -15.77 9.22 18.11
CA VAL A 40 -15.28 8.38 17.01
C VAL A 40 -15.05 6.94 17.50
N ASP A 41 -15.36 5.96 16.66
CA ASP A 41 -15.20 4.55 16.98
C ASP A 41 -13.88 3.97 16.46
N ALA A 42 -13.23 4.69 15.53
CA ALA A 42 -11.94 4.33 14.97
C ALA A 42 -11.19 5.56 14.44
N ILE A 43 -9.88 5.46 14.42
CA ILE A 43 -9.01 6.35 13.65
C ILE A 43 -8.38 5.59 12.49
N TRP A 44 -8.29 6.25 11.34
CA TRP A 44 -7.51 5.77 10.19
C TRP A 44 -6.28 6.63 10.02
N LEU A 45 -5.11 6.02 10.15
CA LEU A 45 -3.82 6.67 9.93
C LEU A 45 -3.39 6.48 8.47
N THR A 46 -3.10 7.58 7.79
CA THR A 46 -2.35 7.56 6.52
C THR A 46 -0.95 6.98 6.72
N PRO A 47 -0.23 6.59 5.65
CA PRO A 47 1.08 5.96 5.78
C PRO A 47 2.06 6.74 6.68
N PHE A 48 2.71 6.02 7.60
CA PHE A 48 3.81 6.51 8.46
C PHE A 48 5.03 5.57 8.44
N TYR A 49 5.05 4.65 7.47
CA TYR A 49 6.14 3.71 7.26
C TYR A 49 7.40 4.43 6.78
N ILE A 50 8.56 3.76 6.87
CA ILE A 50 9.78 4.27 6.23
C ILE A 50 9.51 4.43 4.72
N SER A 51 9.65 5.66 4.25
CA SER A 51 9.41 6.05 2.86
C SER A 51 10.36 7.20 2.47
N PRO A 52 10.85 7.23 1.22
CA PRO A 52 11.56 8.39 0.68
C PRO A 52 10.71 9.65 0.52
N GLN A 53 9.38 9.56 0.73
CA GLN A 53 8.43 10.66 0.65
C GLN A 53 8.29 11.24 -0.78
N VAL A 54 8.49 10.42 -1.81
CA VAL A 54 8.23 10.84 -3.21
C VAL A 54 6.74 11.08 -3.43
N ASP A 55 5.90 10.27 -2.78
CA ASP A 55 4.44 10.35 -2.86
C ASP A 55 3.82 10.34 -1.45
N ASN A 56 4.30 11.24 -0.58
CA ASN A 56 3.75 11.48 0.77
C ASN A 56 3.57 10.19 1.62
N GLY A 57 4.50 9.25 1.51
CA GLY A 57 4.50 8.00 2.29
C GLY A 57 3.88 6.80 1.58
N TYR A 58 3.26 6.98 0.40
CA TYR A 58 2.70 5.86 -0.38
C TYR A 58 3.78 5.07 -1.14
N ASP A 59 4.97 5.64 -1.35
CA ASP A 59 6.17 4.92 -1.77
C ASP A 59 6.87 4.25 -0.57
N VAL A 60 6.32 3.13 -0.09
CA VAL A 60 6.83 2.42 1.11
C VAL A 60 8.16 1.71 0.83
N ALA A 61 9.20 2.05 1.59
CA ALA A 61 10.51 1.39 1.53
C ALA A 61 10.72 0.32 2.61
N TYR A 62 9.96 0.37 3.71
CA TYR A 62 9.95 -0.71 4.71
C TYR A 62 8.60 -0.76 5.47
N TYR A 63 7.80 -1.80 5.21
CA TYR A 63 6.44 -1.94 5.74
C TYR A 63 6.31 -2.12 7.26
N THR A 64 7.30 -2.72 7.92
CA THR A 64 7.21 -3.11 9.35
C THR A 64 8.08 -2.23 10.24
N ALA A 65 8.40 -1.03 9.75
CA ALA A 65 9.15 -0.01 10.48
C ALA A 65 8.45 1.34 10.30
N ILE A 66 8.58 2.18 11.32
CA ILE A 66 8.01 3.53 11.35
C ILE A 66 9.07 4.50 10.89
N ASP A 67 8.70 5.49 10.07
CA ASP A 67 9.60 6.58 9.73
C ASP A 67 10.02 7.31 11.01
N PRO A 68 11.32 7.49 11.29
CA PRO A 68 11.78 8.16 12.51
C PRO A 68 11.21 9.57 12.70
N THR A 69 10.74 10.21 11.63
CA THR A 69 10.04 11.50 11.67
C THR A 69 8.72 11.43 12.43
N TYR A 70 8.02 10.28 12.37
CA TYR A 70 6.73 10.05 13.03
C TYR A 70 6.86 9.39 14.40
N GLY A 71 8.00 8.76 14.70
CA GLY A 71 8.29 8.16 16.00
C GLY A 71 8.87 6.75 15.90
N THR A 72 8.58 5.94 16.91
CA THR A 72 9.10 4.57 17.06
C THR A 72 7.96 3.54 17.16
N LEU A 73 8.30 2.25 17.06
CA LEU A 73 7.33 1.17 17.33
C LEU A 73 6.77 1.25 18.75
N ASP A 74 7.57 1.68 19.74
CA ASP A 74 7.10 1.86 21.11
C ASP A 74 6.04 2.98 21.21
N ASP A 75 6.21 4.07 20.44
CA ASP A 75 5.21 5.16 20.39
C ASP A 75 3.91 4.69 19.73
N PHE A 76 4.01 3.79 18.74
CA PHE A 76 2.84 3.16 18.12
C PHE A 76 2.14 2.20 19.07
N ASP A 77 2.89 1.36 19.78
CA ASP A 77 2.32 0.42 20.75
C ASP A 77 1.63 1.17 21.91
N ASP A 78 2.18 2.30 22.36
CA ASP A 78 1.49 3.21 23.30
C ASP A 78 0.22 3.81 22.70
N LEU A 79 0.27 4.32 21.46
CA LEU A 79 -0.92 4.82 20.75
C LEU A 79 -2.04 3.78 20.71
N VAL A 80 -1.72 2.54 20.32
CA VAL A 80 -2.70 1.43 20.26
C VAL A 80 -3.27 1.14 21.65
N ALA A 81 -2.41 1.03 22.68
CA ALA A 81 -2.85 0.77 24.05
C ALA A 81 -3.79 1.87 24.58
N GLN A 82 -3.43 3.14 24.34
CA GLN A 82 -4.20 4.30 24.78
C GLN A 82 -5.52 4.44 24.01
N ALA A 83 -5.54 4.14 22.71
CA ALA A 83 -6.76 4.13 21.90
C ALA A 83 -7.71 3.03 22.37
N LYS A 84 -7.18 1.81 22.60
CA LYS A 84 -7.94 0.68 23.12
C LYS A 84 -8.56 0.96 24.49
N ALA A 85 -7.82 1.61 25.39
CA ALA A 85 -8.34 2.02 26.70
C ALA A 85 -9.54 2.97 26.60
N ARG A 86 -9.70 3.65 25.46
CA ARG A 86 -10.80 4.58 25.17
C ARG A 86 -11.89 3.98 24.27
N GLY A 87 -11.74 2.71 23.88
CA GLY A 87 -12.65 2.05 22.93
C GLY A 87 -12.49 2.51 21.49
N ILE A 88 -11.37 3.16 21.15
CA ILE A 88 -11.06 3.64 19.80
C ILE A 88 -10.24 2.57 19.08
N ARG A 89 -10.70 2.16 17.90
CA ARG A 89 -10.01 1.18 17.04
C ARG A 89 -9.00 1.84 16.11
N ILE A 90 -7.98 1.10 15.68
CA ILE A 90 -6.93 1.58 14.79
C ILE A 90 -7.05 0.95 13.41
N ILE A 91 -7.12 1.79 12.37
CA ILE A 91 -7.05 1.40 10.97
C ILE A 91 -5.76 1.95 10.35
N LEU A 92 -5.02 1.11 9.63
CA LEU A 92 -3.80 1.52 8.93
C LEU A 92 -3.98 1.50 7.41
N ASP A 93 -3.38 2.46 6.73
CA ASP A 93 -3.22 2.42 5.28
C ASP A 93 -2.22 1.34 4.86
N MET A 94 -2.54 0.53 3.85
CA MET A 94 -1.69 -0.54 3.33
C MET A 94 -1.56 -0.40 1.82
N VAL A 95 -0.36 -0.05 1.38
CA VAL A 95 -0.04 0.17 -0.03
C VAL A 95 0.64 -1.07 -0.60
N PHE A 96 -0.13 -1.94 -1.23
CA PHE A 96 0.38 -3.23 -1.71
C PHE A 96 0.39 -3.39 -3.23
N ASN A 97 -0.04 -2.39 -3.99
CA ASN A 97 0.12 -2.42 -5.44
C ASN A 97 1.59 -2.29 -5.85
N HIS A 98 2.36 -1.46 -5.13
CA HIS A 98 3.75 -1.15 -5.42
C HIS A 98 4.55 -0.96 -4.13
N THR A 99 5.87 -0.94 -4.25
CA THR A 99 6.78 -0.45 -3.20
C THR A 99 7.62 0.69 -3.73
N SER A 100 8.30 1.42 -2.84
CA SER A 100 9.42 2.26 -3.23
C SER A 100 10.49 1.45 -3.98
N THR A 101 11.17 2.03 -4.96
CA THR A 101 12.40 1.49 -5.54
C THR A 101 13.56 1.47 -4.54
N GLN A 102 13.42 2.17 -3.41
CA GLN A 102 14.33 2.02 -2.27
C GLN A 102 13.96 0.83 -1.37
N HIS A 103 12.87 0.10 -1.61
CA HIS A 103 12.55 -1.12 -0.86
C HIS A 103 13.62 -2.19 -1.07
N ALA A 104 13.98 -2.93 -0.01
CA ALA A 104 15.02 -3.97 -0.09
C ALA A 104 14.72 -5.01 -1.20
N TRP A 105 13.46 -5.41 -1.33
CA TRP A 105 13.01 -6.30 -2.42
C TRP A 105 13.34 -5.73 -3.81
N PHE A 106 13.10 -4.43 -4.07
CA PHE A 106 13.39 -3.85 -5.38
C PHE A 106 14.89 -3.75 -5.64
N ARG A 107 15.67 -3.34 -4.64
CA ARG A 107 17.14 -3.28 -4.74
C ARG A 107 17.72 -4.65 -5.08
N GLU A 108 17.25 -5.70 -4.43
CA GLU A 108 17.64 -7.08 -4.73
C GLU A 108 17.18 -7.51 -6.13
N ALA A 109 15.97 -7.09 -6.55
CA ALA A 109 15.42 -7.38 -7.86
C ALA A 109 16.19 -6.73 -9.03
N LEU A 110 17.08 -5.77 -8.78
CA LEU A 110 17.97 -5.22 -9.81
C LEU A 110 18.93 -6.28 -10.38
N ASN A 111 19.28 -7.29 -9.57
CA ASN A 111 20.01 -8.46 -10.04
C ASN A 111 19.05 -9.49 -10.65
N LYS A 112 19.26 -9.84 -11.93
CA LYS A 112 18.43 -10.83 -12.66
C LYS A 112 18.42 -12.21 -12.01
N GLU A 113 19.50 -12.59 -11.34
CA GLU A 113 19.65 -13.89 -10.69
C GLU A 113 19.06 -13.92 -9.27
N SER A 114 18.63 -12.77 -8.75
CA SER A 114 18.04 -12.70 -7.41
C SER A 114 16.67 -13.38 -7.37
N PRO A 115 16.34 -14.13 -6.30
CA PRO A 115 14.98 -14.63 -6.11
C PRO A 115 13.94 -13.50 -6.03
N TYR A 116 14.35 -12.30 -5.63
CA TYR A 116 13.49 -11.11 -5.60
C TYR A 116 13.23 -10.52 -6.99
N ARG A 117 13.92 -10.97 -8.05
CA ARG A 117 13.65 -10.50 -9.42
C ARG A 117 12.17 -10.63 -9.78
N GLN A 118 11.56 -11.74 -9.37
CA GLN A 118 10.15 -12.06 -9.63
C GLN A 118 9.17 -11.35 -8.69
N PHE A 119 9.63 -10.49 -7.77
CA PHE A 119 8.74 -9.68 -6.93
C PHE A 119 8.16 -8.49 -7.69
N TYR A 120 8.76 -8.10 -8.80
CA TYR A 120 8.33 -6.98 -9.63
C TYR A 120 8.10 -7.42 -11.06
N ILE A 121 7.44 -6.57 -11.84
CA ILE A 121 7.08 -6.87 -13.22
C ILE A 121 8.16 -6.31 -14.14
N TRP A 122 8.97 -7.21 -14.70
CA TRP A 122 10.02 -6.88 -15.65
C TRP A 122 9.68 -7.35 -17.06
N ARG A 123 10.00 -6.55 -18.08
CA ARG A 123 9.80 -6.92 -19.49
C ARG A 123 10.98 -6.49 -20.36
N ASP A 124 11.22 -7.27 -21.40
CA ASP A 124 12.21 -6.96 -22.42
C ASP A 124 11.77 -5.77 -23.27
N GLY A 125 12.72 -5.08 -23.86
CA GLY A 125 12.52 -3.93 -24.74
C GLY A 125 13.85 -3.32 -25.15
N THR A 126 13.80 -2.16 -25.77
CA THR A 126 14.99 -1.30 -26.01
C THR A 126 14.73 0.07 -25.40
N PRO A 127 15.73 0.90 -25.10
CA PRO A 127 15.51 2.24 -24.52
C PRO A 127 14.47 3.11 -25.24
N ASP A 128 14.30 2.90 -26.55
CA ASP A 128 13.37 3.64 -27.42
C ASP A 128 12.02 2.95 -27.61
N VAL A 129 11.88 1.67 -27.22
CA VAL A 129 10.69 0.86 -27.45
C VAL A 129 10.25 0.22 -26.14
N CYS A 130 9.21 0.81 -25.54
CA CYS A 130 8.58 0.27 -24.34
C CYS A 130 7.87 -1.08 -24.64
N PRO A 131 7.66 -1.94 -23.62
CA PRO A 131 6.99 -3.22 -23.78
C PRO A 131 5.56 -3.13 -24.34
N ASN A 132 4.85 -2.05 -23.98
CA ASN A 132 3.58 -1.66 -24.55
C ASN A 132 3.37 -0.15 -24.37
N ASN A 133 2.21 0.36 -24.80
CA ASN A 133 1.86 1.78 -24.79
C ASN A 133 1.13 2.26 -23.51
N TRP A 134 1.17 1.49 -22.40
CA TRP A 134 0.50 1.89 -21.16
C TRP A 134 1.11 3.17 -20.58
N GLN A 135 0.27 4.02 -20.01
CA GLN A 135 0.70 5.29 -19.41
C GLN A 135 0.61 5.24 -17.89
N SER A 136 1.59 5.87 -17.23
CA SER A 136 1.55 6.10 -15.79
C SER A 136 0.47 7.12 -15.47
N LYS A 137 -0.19 6.95 -14.32
CA LYS A 137 -1.13 7.94 -13.76
C LYS A 137 -0.47 9.26 -13.41
N PHE A 138 0.85 9.26 -13.21
CA PHE A 138 1.64 10.46 -12.95
C PHE A 138 2.27 11.03 -14.23
N GLY A 139 1.85 10.51 -15.40
CA GLY A 139 2.27 10.97 -16.72
C GLY A 139 3.48 10.22 -17.27
N GLY A 140 3.55 10.17 -18.60
CA GLY A 140 4.59 9.42 -19.32
C GLY A 140 4.30 7.92 -19.40
N SER A 141 5.31 7.15 -19.83
CA SER A 141 5.22 5.69 -19.91
C SER A 141 5.03 5.06 -18.53
N ALA A 142 4.25 3.98 -18.44
CA ALA A 142 4.20 3.13 -17.25
C ALA A 142 5.44 2.23 -17.09
N TRP A 143 6.40 2.33 -18.01
CA TRP A 143 7.60 1.51 -18.03
C TRP A 143 8.86 2.35 -17.88
N ARG A 144 9.71 1.96 -16.93
CA ARG A 144 11.01 2.59 -16.71
C ARG A 144 12.16 1.67 -17.12
N TRP A 145 12.98 2.14 -18.06
CA TRP A 145 14.18 1.42 -18.50
C TRP A 145 15.21 1.35 -17.38
N HIS A 146 15.72 0.14 -17.11
CA HIS A 146 16.85 -0.09 -16.21
C HIS A 146 18.03 -0.61 -17.02
N SER A 147 19.01 0.26 -17.27
CA SER A 147 20.12 0.01 -18.19
C SER A 147 21.00 -1.18 -17.80
N GLN A 148 21.25 -1.40 -16.51
CA GLN A 148 22.11 -2.51 -16.07
C GLN A 148 21.48 -3.88 -16.33
N SER A 149 20.15 -3.98 -16.25
CA SER A 149 19.44 -5.22 -16.57
C SER A 149 18.90 -5.23 -17.99
N GLU A 150 19.05 -4.17 -18.78
CA GLU A 150 18.50 -4.02 -20.13
C GLU A 150 17.01 -4.44 -20.23
N GLN A 151 16.23 -4.05 -19.22
CA GLN A 151 14.82 -4.39 -19.12
C GLN A 151 14.05 -3.22 -18.53
N TYR A 152 12.76 -3.16 -18.83
CA TYR A 152 11.83 -2.26 -18.20
C TYR A 152 11.24 -2.88 -16.94
N TYR A 153 10.96 -2.06 -15.92
CA TYR A 153 10.01 -2.42 -14.86
C TYR A 153 8.75 -1.58 -14.95
N LEU A 154 7.61 -2.17 -14.54
CA LEU A 154 6.32 -1.49 -14.50
C LEU A 154 6.23 -0.56 -13.27
N HIS A 155 5.72 0.64 -13.49
CA HIS A 155 5.28 1.59 -12.46
C HIS A 155 3.98 2.28 -12.93
N LEU A 156 2.86 1.99 -12.28
CA LEU A 156 1.58 2.63 -12.60
C LEU A 156 1.47 4.07 -12.06
N PHE A 157 2.36 4.43 -11.14
CA PHE A 157 2.44 5.75 -10.50
C PHE A 157 3.84 6.35 -10.74
N ALA A 158 4.48 6.96 -9.73
CA ALA A 158 5.83 7.50 -9.89
C ALA A 158 6.83 6.43 -10.33
N PRO A 159 7.91 6.77 -11.05
CA PRO A 159 8.99 5.83 -11.37
C PRO A 159 9.58 5.15 -10.12
N GLU A 160 9.54 5.83 -8.98
CA GLU A 160 9.98 5.31 -7.68
C GLU A 160 8.97 4.36 -7.03
N GLN A 161 7.78 4.14 -7.60
CA GLN A 161 6.75 3.22 -7.14
C GLN A 161 6.67 2.01 -8.07
N ALA A 162 7.55 1.03 -7.87
CA ALA A 162 7.62 -0.16 -8.70
C ALA A 162 6.51 -1.16 -8.33
N ASP A 163 5.72 -1.57 -9.32
CA ASP A 163 4.57 -2.46 -9.13
C ASP A 163 5.00 -3.88 -8.73
N LEU A 164 4.37 -4.37 -7.67
CA LEU A 164 4.56 -5.73 -7.19
C LEU A 164 3.89 -6.74 -8.13
N ASN A 165 4.56 -7.86 -8.34
CA ASN A 165 4.05 -8.97 -9.13
C ASN A 165 3.17 -9.89 -8.27
N TRP A 166 1.88 -9.58 -8.19
CA TRP A 166 0.92 -10.38 -7.42
C TRP A 166 0.69 -11.79 -7.95
N GLU A 167 1.08 -12.10 -9.19
CA GLU A 167 1.04 -13.48 -9.69
C GLU A 167 1.99 -14.39 -8.90
N ASN A 168 3.09 -13.83 -8.40
CA ASN A 168 4.07 -14.55 -7.61
C ASN A 168 3.54 -14.84 -6.19
N PRO A 169 3.33 -16.12 -5.82
CA PRO A 169 2.84 -16.46 -4.48
C PRO A 169 3.79 -16.03 -3.36
N ALA A 170 5.10 -15.89 -3.61
CA ALA A 170 6.05 -15.40 -2.62
C ALA A 170 5.79 -13.93 -2.24
N VAL A 171 5.41 -13.08 -3.21
CA VAL A 171 4.99 -11.69 -2.93
C VAL A 171 3.78 -11.70 -2.01
N ARG A 172 2.74 -12.45 -2.36
CA ARG A 172 1.52 -12.52 -1.54
C ARG A 172 1.80 -13.08 -0.15
N ALA A 173 2.72 -14.02 -0.01
CA ALA A 173 3.14 -14.53 1.29
C ALA A 173 3.84 -13.47 2.15
N GLU A 174 4.73 -12.65 1.58
CA GLU A 174 5.36 -11.54 2.31
C GLU A 174 4.35 -10.47 2.72
N LEU A 175 3.40 -10.12 1.84
CA LEU A 175 2.34 -9.16 2.17
C LEU A 175 1.44 -9.65 3.31
N LYS A 176 1.17 -10.95 3.40
CA LYS A 176 0.44 -11.55 4.54
C LYS A 176 1.19 -11.35 5.86
N LYS A 177 2.51 -11.55 5.87
CA LYS A 177 3.35 -11.32 7.05
C LYS A 177 3.32 -9.86 7.50
N VAL A 178 3.26 -8.91 6.56
CA VAL A 178 3.09 -7.48 6.88
C VAL A 178 1.76 -7.25 7.60
N CYS A 179 0.66 -7.79 7.06
CA CYS A 179 -0.65 -7.67 7.71
C CYS A 179 -0.68 -8.32 9.10
N GLU A 180 -0.10 -9.51 9.24
CA GLU A 180 0.01 -10.23 10.52
C GLU A 180 0.82 -9.42 11.55
N PHE A 181 1.96 -8.85 11.14
CA PHE A 181 2.82 -8.04 12.01
C PHE A 181 2.07 -6.86 12.65
N TRP A 182 1.21 -6.18 11.88
CA TRP A 182 0.43 -5.05 12.37
C TRP A 182 -0.81 -5.50 13.15
N ALA A 183 -1.48 -6.58 12.72
CA ALA A 183 -2.59 -7.17 13.45
C ALA A 183 -2.16 -7.68 14.85
N ASP A 184 -0.98 -8.31 14.93
CA ASP A 184 -0.40 -8.80 16.20
C ASP A 184 -0.03 -7.66 17.16
N ARG A 185 0.08 -6.42 16.66
CA ARG A 185 0.23 -5.20 17.47
C ARG A 185 -1.08 -4.53 17.84
N GLY A 186 -2.23 -5.12 17.50
CA GLY A 186 -3.54 -4.61 17.89
C GLY A 186 -4.19 -3.65 16.89
N VAL A 187 -3.75 -3.65 15.63
CA VAL A 187 -4.48 -3.00 14.54
C VAL A 187 -5.79 -3.74 14.29
N ASP A 188 -6.89 -2.98 14.17
CA ASP A 188 -8.24 -3.52 14.03
C ASP A 188 -8.74 -3.53 12.57
N GLY A 189 -8.08 -2.78 11.68
CA GLY A 189 -8.43 -2.76 10.28
C GLY A 189 -7.37 -2.19 9.36
N LEU A 190 -7.56 -2.43 8.06
CA LEU A 190 -6.66 -2.02 6.99
C LEU A 190 -7.44 -1.28 5.92
N ARG A 191 -6.96 -0.12 5.53
CA ARG A 191 -7.39 0.57 4.31
C ARG A 191 -6.42 0.17 3.20
N LEU A 192 -6.90 -0.52 2.18
CA LEU A 192 -6.07 -1.07 1.10
C LEU A 192 -6.02 -0.06 -0.07
N ASP A 193 -4.85 0.54 -0.28
CA ASP A 193 -4.62 1.54 -1.32
C ASP A 193 -4.66 0.94 -2.72
N VAL A 194 -5.39 1.60 -3.63
CA VAL A 194 -5.53 1.28 -5.06
C VAL A 194 -5.59 -0.23 -5.35
N VAL A 195 -6.31 -0.95 -4.49
CA VAL A 195 -6.22 -2.41 -4.39
C VAL A 195 -6.79 -3.10 -5.64
N ASN A 196 -7.62 -2.41 -6.40
CA ASN A 196 -8.13 -2.93 -7.66
C ASN A 196 -7.12 -2.96 -8.82
N LEU A 197 -5.90 -2.47 -8.61
CA LEU A 197 -4.87 -2.46 -9.65
C LEU A 197 -3.89 -3.64 -9.55
N ILE A 198 -4.01 -4.48 -8.51
CA ILE A 198 -3.00 -5.50 -8.18
C ILE A 198 -2.88 -6.62 -9.22
N ALA A 199 -3.94 -6.89 -9.99
CA ALA A 199 -3.94 -7.94 -11.00
C ALA A 199 -3.80 -7.35 -12.40
N LYS A 200 -2.67 -7.62 -13.05
CA LYS A 200 -2.40 -7.19 -14.43
C LYS A 200 -2.75 -8.31 -15.40
N ASP A 201 -3.19 -7.96 -16.59
CA ASP A 201 -3.25 -8.88 -17.74
C ASP A 201 -1.83 -9.36 -18.05
N GLN A 202 -1.64 -10.68 -18.08
CA GLN A 202 -0.32 -11.28 -18.22
C GLN A 202 0.20 -11.31 -19.66
N ASP A 203 -0.66 -11.00 -20.64
CA ASP A 203 -0.25 -10.81 -22.03
C ASP A 203 0.31 -9.41 -22.28
N PHE A 204 0.10 -8.47 -21.34
CA PHE A 204 0.56 -7.06 -21.43
C PHE A 204 0.28 -6.38 -22.79
N PRO A 205 -0.94 -6.48 -23.35
CA PRO A 205 -1.23 -5.96 -24.68
C PRO A 205 -1.18 -4.43 -24.74
N ASP A 206 -0.95 -3.89 -25.93
CA ASP A 206 -1.18 -2.48 -26.21
C ASP A 206 -2.66 -2.09 -26.04
N ASP A 207 -2.88 -0.84 -25.64
CA ASP A 207 -4.18 -0.18 -25.58
C ASP A 207 -4.31 0.87 -26.70
N PRO A 208 -4.85 0.52 -27.88
CA PRO A 208 -4.97 1.48 -28.99
C PRO A 208 -6.06 2.55 -28.77
N THR A 209 -6.89 2.43 -27.73
CA THR A 209 -8.05 3.32 -27.52
C THR A 209 -8.07 3.98 -26.14
N GLY A 210 -6.96 3.90 -25.41
CA GLY A 210 -6.88 4.27 -24.01
C GLY A 210 -5.43 4.34 -23.55
N ASP A 211 -5.22 4.16 -22.24
CA ASP A 211 -3.93 4.31 -21.58
C ASP A 211 -3.44 3.02 -20.89
N GLY A 212 -4.08 1.89 -21.18
CA GLY A 212 -3.76 0.59 -20.58
C GLY A 212 -4.62 0.22 -19.39
N ARG A 213 -5.37 1.16 -18.79
CA ARG A 213 -6.06 0.94 -17.51
C ARG A 213 -6.99 -0.25 -17.46
N ARG A 214 -7.63 -0.60 -18.58
CA ARG A 214 -8.53 -1.76 -18.68
C ARG A 214 -7.83 -3.11 -18.48
N PHE A 215 -6.51 -3.15 -18.61
CA PHE A 215 -5.71 -4.37 -18.48
C PHE A 215 -5.18 -4.58 -17.06
N TYR A 216 -5.39 -3.63 -16.15
CA TYR A 216 -4.95 -3.77 -14.76
C TYR A 216 -5.98 -3.31 -13.73
N THR A 217 -6.97 -2.51 -14.13
CA THR A 217 -8.06 -2.07 -13.26
C THR A 217 -9.12 -3.16 -13.18
N ASP A 218 -9.42 -3.63 -11.96
CA ASP A 218 -10.30 -4.75 -11.71
C ASP A 218 -9.86 -6.00 -12.50
N GLY A 219 -8.55 -6.21 -12.60
CA GLY A 219 -7.99 -7.28 -13.41
C GLY A 219 -8.49 -8.67 -13.00
N PRO A 220 -8.38 -9.67 -13.89
CA PRO A 220 -9.14 -10.92 -13.82
C PRO A 220 -8.89 -11.73 -12.53
N ARG A 221 -7.74 -11.53 -11.89
CA ARG A 221 -7.35 -12.23 -10.65
C ARG A 221 -7.46 -11.38 -9.38
N ALA A 222 -7.85 -10.10 -9.46
CA ALA A 222 -7.86 -9.20 -8.30
C ALA A 222 -8.73 -9.76 -7.16
N HIS A 223 -9.97 -10.16 -7.46
CA HIS A 223 -10.86 -10.78 -6.48
C HIS A 223 -10.33 -12.11 -5.95
N THR A 224 -9.63 -12.90 -6.77
CA THR A 224 -9.02 -14.16 -6.33
C THR A 224 -7.90 -13.91 -5.33
N PHE A 225 -7.06 -12.90 -5.55
CA PHE A 225 -6.01 -12.51 -4.61
C PHE A 225 -6.58 -11.96 -3.31
N LEU A 226 -7.62 -11.13 -3.38
CA LEU A 226 -8.23 -10.59 -2.16
C LEU A 226 -8.98 -11.64 -1.35
N ARG A 227 -9.64 -12.61 -1.99
CA ARG A 227 -10.18 -13.78 -1.29
C ARG A 227 -9.09 -14.62 -0.62
N GLU A 228 -7.92 -14.75 -1.25
CA GLU A 228 -6.75 -15.41 -0.66
C GLU A 228 -6.28 -14.67 0.60
N MET A 229 -6.11 -13.33 0.52
CA MET A 229 -5.73 -12.50 1.67
C MET A 229 -6.78 -12.53 2.79
N ASN A 230 -8.07 -12.52 2.44
CA ASN A 230 -9.16 -12.58 3.40
C ASN A 230 -9.18 -13.89 4.17
N ARG A 231 -9.11 -15.02 3.45
CA ARG A 231 -9.06 -16.37 4.03
C ARG A 231 -7.86 -16.54 4.94
N ASP A 232 -6.69 -16.08 4.51
CA ASP A 232 -5.43 -16.39 5.18
C ASP A 232 -5.12 -15.42 6.34
N VAL A 233 -5.55 -14.14 6.25
CA VAL A 233 -5.18 -13.11 7.24
C VAL A 233 -6.37 -12.31 7.74
N PHE A 234 -7.17 -11.68 6.87
CA PHE A 234 -8.14 -10.67 7.35
C PHE A 234 -9.20 -11.26 8.27
N THR A 235 -9.85 -12.36 7.86
CA THR A 235 -10.86 -13.02 8.69
C THR A 235 -10.25 -13.69 9.93
N PRO A 236 -9.17 -14.48 9.84
CA PRO A 236 -8.52 -15.07 11.02
C PRO A 236 -8.07 -14.05 12.08
N ARG A 237 -7.67 -12.85 11.66
CA ARG A 237 -7.23 -11.76 12.54
C ARG A 237 -8.35 -10.77 12.90
N ASN A 238 -9.59 -11.02 12.46
CA ASN A 238 -10.75 -10.14 12.68
C ASN A 238 -10.52 -8.68 12.22
N LEU A 239 -9.77 -8.51 11.13
CA LEU A 239 -9.49 -7.20 10.55
C LEU A 239 -10.69 -6.71 9.73
N MET A 240 -11.08 -5.45 9.93
CA MET A 240 -11.89 -4.75 8.95
C MET A 240 -11.05 -4.32 7.78
N THR A 241 -11.58 -4.44 6.58
CA THR A 241 -10.91 -3.95 5.37
C THR A 241 -11.79 -2.95 4.64
N VAL A 242 -11.18 -1.86 4.19
CA VAL A 242 -11.80 -0.90 3.26
C VAL A 242 -10.86 -0.72 2.08
N GLY A 243 -11.33 -0.98 0.86
CA GLY A 243 -10.52 -0.78 -0.34
C GLY A 243 -10.72 0.61 -0.92
N GLU A 244 -9.64 1.32 -1.20
CA GLU A 244 -9.70 2.41 -2.17
C GLU A 244 -9.52 1.84 -3.57
N MET A 245 -10.42 2.24 -4.47
CA MET A 245 -10.40 1.84 -5.87
C MET A 245 -10.05 3.05 -6.72
N SER A 246 -9.11 2.90 -7.67
CA SER A 246 -8.76 3.99 -8.58
C SER A 246 -9.95 4.48 -9.42
N SER A 247 -10.68 3.52 -9.97
CA SER A 247 -11.89 3.68 -10.76
C SER A 247 -12.51 2.30 -10.86
N THR A 248 -13.80 2.17 -10.64
CA THR A 248 -14.47 0.86 -10.68
C THR A 248 -15.96 1.05 -10.98
N THR A 249 -16.65 -0.04 -11.31
CA THR A 249 -18.10 -0.07 -11.48
C THR A 249 -18.80 -0.54 -10.21
N LEU A 250 -20.09 -0.26 -10.06
CA LEU A 250 -20.87 -0.75 -8.93
C LEU A 250 -20.89 -2.29 -8.86
N GLU A 251 -20.93 -2.96 -10.01
CA GLU A 251 -20.90 -4.43 -10.13
C GLU A 251 -19.58 -5.01 -9.63
N ASN A 252 -18.44 -4.36 -9.91
CA ASN A 252 -17.15 -4.76 -9.37
C ASN A 252 -17.06 -4.47 -7.86
N CYS A 253 -17.56 -3.33 -7.38
CA CYS A 253 -17.65 -3.03 -5.94
C CYS A 253 -18.35 -4.15 -5.15
N GLN A 254 -19.43 -4.72 -5.68
CA GLN A 254 -20.17 -5.81 -5.02
C GLN A 254 -19.34 -7.10 -4.89
N GLN A 255 -18.36 -7.31 -5.76
CA GLN A 255 -17.47 -8.48 -5.71
C GLN A 255 -16.26 -8.28 -4.78
N TYR A 256 -16.01 -7.04 -4.33
CA TYR A 256 -14.99 -6.72 -3.32
C TYR A 256 -15.52 -6.76 -1.88
N ALA A 257 -16.85 -6.79 -1.71
CA ALA A 257 -17.54 -6.82 -0.41
C ALA A 257 -17.54 -8.20 0.25
#